data_AF-A0A7X9DAZ9-F1
#
_entry.id   AF-A0A7X9DAZ9-F1
#
_cell.length_a   1.000
_cell.length_b   1.000
_cell.length_c   1.000
_cell.angle_alpha   90.00
_cell.angle_beta   90.00
_cell.angle_gamma   90.00
#
_symmetry.space_group_name_H-M   'P 1'
#
loop_
_entity.id
_entity.type
_entity.pdbx_description
1 polymer ?
#
loop_
_entity_poly.entity_id
_entity_poly.type
_entity_poly.pdbx_seq_one_letter_code
_entity_poly.pdbx_strand_id
1 'polypeptide(L)'
;MDNTNRKFQLSVMMFLQFFIQGSWYVTMGTYLGKTLHFTGVQIGLAYGTAAIAAIISPVIVGMIADRFFSANRVLAFLNIVGAVLLFGLTKIKHFSLFFPILLIYNICFMPTMSLCNSI
;
A
#
# COMPACT_ATOMS: atom_id res chain seq x y z
N MET A 1 25.19 20.12 -13.47
CA MET A 1 24.47 18.85 -13.74
C MET A 1 23.07 18.99 -13.15
N ASP A 2 22.08 19.05 -14.04
CA ASP A 2 20.81 19.76 -13.86
C ASP A 2 19.87 19.23 -12.76
N ASN A 3 19.47 20.13 -11.87
CA ASN A 3 18.40 19.93 -10.89
C ASN A 3 17.05 19.52 -11.53
N THR A 4 16.85 19.82 -12.82
CA THR A 4 15.66 19.45 -13.60
C THR A 4 15.48 17.94 -13.71
N ASN A 5 16.57 17.17 -13.87
CA ASN A 5 16.51 15.71 -13.95
C ASN A 5 16.07 15.07 -12.63
N ARG A 6 16.50 15.60 -11.49
CA ARG A 6 16.07 15.12 -10.17
C ARG A 6 14.60 15.41 -9.88
N LYS A 7 14.13 16.62 -10.21
CA LYS A 7 12.72 16.98 -10.06
C LYS A 7 11.82 16.08 -10.92
N PHE A 8 12.24 15.78 -12.15
CA PHE A 8 11.52 14.85 -13.02
C PHE A 8 11.48 13.42 -12.45
N GLN A 9 12.61 12.90 -11.98
CA GLN A 9 12.68 11.57 -11.34
C GLN A 9 11.80 11.46 -10.09
N LEU A 10 11.82 12.46 -9.21
CA LEU A 10 10.96 12.50 -8.01
C LEU A 10 9.48 12.61 -8.36
N SER A 11 9.14 13.42 -9.37
CA SER A 11 7.75 13.56 -9.84
C SER A 11 7.22 12.24 -10.43
N VAL A 12 8.04 11.53 -11.21
CA VAL A 12 7.71 10.19 -11.73
C VAL A 12 7.57 9.18 -10.58
N MET A 13 8.43 9.23 -9.57
CA MET A 13 8.33 8.36 -8.39
C MET A 13 7.02 8.60 -7.61
N MET A 14 6.66 9.86 -7.32
CA MET A 14 5.40 10.20 -6.68
C MET A 14 4.21 9.74 -7.53
N PHE A 15 4.25 10.01 -8.84
CA PHE A 15 3.20 9.60 -9.77
C PHE A 15 3.00 8.08 -9.76
N LEU A 16 4.07 7.30 -9.88
CA LEU A 16 4.00 5.83 -9.85
C LEU A 16 3.42 5.31 -8.52
N GLN A 17 3.81 5.91 -7.40
CA GLN A 17 3.29 5.52 -6.08
C GLN A 17 1.77 5.74 -5.98
N PHE A 18 1.29 6.93 -6.37
CA PHE A 18 -0.15 7.24 -6.37
C PHE A 18 -0.91 6.44 -7.44
N PHE A 19 -0.30 6.19 -8.60
CA PHE A 19 -0.88 5.42 -9.69
C PHE A 19 -1.12 3.97 -9.27
N ILE A 20 -0.11 3.31 -8.68
CA ILE A 20 -0.24 1.95 -8.15
C ILE A 20 -1.40 1.93 -7.15
N GLN A 21 -1.38 2.83 -6.17
CA GLN A 21 -2.43 2.90 -5.16
C GLN A 21 -3.83 3.08 -5.75
N GLY A 22 -4.01 4.03 -6.66
CA GLY A 22 -5.29 4.28 -7.32
C GLY A 22 -5.79 3.10 -8.15
N SER A 23 -4.88 2.40 -8.85
CA SER A 23 -5.23 1.28 -9.73
C SER A 23 -5.84 0.09 -9.00
N TRP A 24 -5.33 -0.25 -7.80
CA TRP A 24 -5.82 -1.39 -7.03
C TRP A 24 -6.89 -0.98 -6.01
N TYR A 25 -6.79 0.18 -5.36
CA TYR A 25 -7.72 0.59 -4.29
C TYR A 25 -9.15 0.80 -4.80
N VAL A 26 -9.30 1.35 -6.02
CA VAL A 26 -10.61 1.55 -6.65
C VAL A 26 -11.18 0.22 -7.17
N THR A 27 -10.32 -0.61 -7.77
CA THR A 27 -10.72 -1.92 -8.32
C THR A 27 -11.05 -2.93 -7.23
N MET A 28 -10.44 -2.83 -6.05
CA MET A 28 -10.68 -3.73 -4.92
C MET A 28 -12.15 -3.76 -4.49
N GLY A 29 -12.82 -2.60 -4.42
CA GLY A 29 -14.22 -2.54 -4.01
C GLY A 29 -15.16 -3.25 -4.98
N THR A 30 -14.95 -3.06 -6.29
CA THR A 30 -15.73 -3.75 -7.33
C THR A 30 -15.36 -5.23 -7.42
N TYR A 31 -14.09 -5.60 -7.21
CA TYR A 31 -13.65 -6.99 -7.17
C TYR A 31 -14.26 -7.77 -6.00
N LEU A 32 -14.25 -7.20 -4.79
CA LEU A 32 -14.86 -7.81 -3.61
C LEU A 32 -16.38 -7.99 -3.76
N GLY A 33 -17.05 -6.99 -4.33
CA GLY A 33 -18.50 -7.01 -4.53
C GLY A 33 -18.95 -7.90 -5.69
N LYS A 34 -18.30 -7.81 -6.86
CA LYS A 34 -18.73 -8.54 -8.07
C LYS A 34 -18.08 -9.92 -8.26
N THR A 35 -16.85 -10.12 -7.78
CA THR A 35 -16.11 -11.38 -8.02
C THR A 35 -16.16 -12.31 -6.80
N LEU A 36 -15.96 -11.76 -5.59
CA LEU A 36 -16.04 -12.56 -4.36
C LEU A 36 -17.44 -12.58 -3.74
N HIS A 37 -18.40 -11.81 -4.25
CA HIS A 37 -19.77 -11.70 -3.73
C HIS A 37 -19.82 -11.39 -2.23
N PHE A 38 -18.84 -10.64 -1.71
CA PHE A 38 -18.82 -10.23 -0.31
C PHE A 38 -19.94 -9.24 0.00
N THR A 39 -20.43 -9.27 1.24
CA THR A 39 -21.49 -8.35 1.68
C THR A 39 -20.93 -6.93 1.79
N GLY A 40 -21.80 -5.91 1.67
CA GLY A 40 -21.37 -4.51 1.82
C GLY A 40 -20.65 -4.23 3.15
N VAL A 41 -21.01 -4.96 4.22
CA VAL A 41 -20.34 -4.90 5.52
C VAL A 41 -18.91 -5.45 5.45
N GLN A 42 -18.69 -6.57 4.75
CA GLN A 42 -17.34 -7.14 4.56
C GLN A 42 -16.45 -6.24 3.71
N ILE A 43 -17.00 -5.60 2.68
CA ILE A 43 -16.28 -4.59 1.88
C ILE A 43 -15.92 -3.39 2.76
N GLY A 44 -16.86 -2.89 3.57
CA GLY A 44 -16.61 -1.81 4.52
C GLY A 44 -15.53 -2.16 5.55
N LEU A 45 -15.55 -3.37 6.10
CA LEU A 45 -14.50 -3.86 6.99
C LEU A 45 -13.14 -3.95 6.29
N ALA A 46 -13.12 -4.42 5.03
CA ALA A 46 -11.91 -4.47 4.23
C ALA A 46 -11.31 -3.07 4.02
N TYR A 47 -12.12 -2.05 3.69
CA TYR A 47 -11.65 -0.66 3.66
C TYR A 47 -11.25 -0.14 5.05
N GLY A 48 -11.91 -0.58 6.11
CA GLY A 48 -11.56 -0.28 7.50
C GLY A 48 -10.16 -0.75 7.90
N THR A 49 -9.61 -1.77 7.24
CA THR A 49 -8.21 -2.19 7.48
C THR A 49 -7.21 -1.08 7.15
N ALA A 50 -7.53 -0.19 6.20
CA ALA A 50 -6.70 0.97 5.90
C ALA A 50 -6.67 1.96 7.07
N ALA A 51 -7.79 2.14 7.79
CA ALA A 51 -7.84 2.99 8.99
C ALA A 51 -7.05 2.37 10.15
N ILE A 52 -7.12 1.05 10.32
CA ILE A 52 -6.30 0.33 11.31
C ILE A 52 -4.81 0.47 10.97
N ALA A 53 -4.45 0.27 9.70
CA ALA A 53 -3.10 0.49 9.22
C ALA A 53 -2.64 1.94 9.41
N ALA A 54 -3.54 2.92 9.32
CA ALA A 54 -3.23 4.32 9.58
C ALA A 54 -2.83 4.62 11.01
N ILE A 55 -3.43 3.90 11.96
CA ILE A 55 -3.07 4.01 13.38
C ILE A 55 -1.73 3.32 13.65
N ILE A 56 -1.44 2.21 12.97
CA ILE A 56 -0.19 1.43 13.15
C ILE A 56 0.99 2.06 12.38
N SER A 57 0.72 2.76 11.27
CA SER A 57 1.71 3.34 10.38
C SER A 57 2.73 4.24 11.09
N PRO A 58 2.38 5.19 11.98
CA PRO A 58 3.34 6.03 12.69
C PRO A 58 4.36 5.24 13.51
N VAL A 59 3.97 4.09 14.06
CA VAL A 59 4.86 3.22 14.84
C VAL A 59 5.90 2.56 13.94
N ILE A 60 5.48 2.08 12.77
CA ILE A 60 6.38 1.47 11.79
C ILE A 60 7.26 2.52 11.12
N VAL A 61 6.70 3.67 10.72
CA VAL A 61 7.45 4.79 10.16
C VAL A 61 8.46 5.30 11.17
N GLY A 62 8.09 5.44 12.45
CA GLY A 62 9.02 5.82 13.52
C GLY A 62 10.18 4.84 13.66
N MET A 63 9.92 3.54 13.73
CA MET A 63 10.97 2.50 13.77
C MET A 63 11.86 2.45 12.51
N ILE A 64 11.29 2.70 11.33
CA ILE A 64 12.02 2.68 10.06
C ILE A 64 12.84 3.95 9.88
N ALA A 65 12.31 5.11 10.27
CA ALA A 65 12.99 6.40 10.21
C ALA A 65 14.25 6.42 11.08
N ASP A 66 14.22 5.77 12.25
CA ASP A 66 15.39 5.60 13.12
C ASP A 66 16.49 4.72 12.47
N ARG A 67 16.11 3.81 11.57
CA ARG A 67 17.01 2.75 11.07
C ARG A 67 17.52 2.95 9.64
N PHE A 68 16.87 3.73 8.77
CA PHE A 68 17.16 3.70 7.32
C PHE A 68 17.59 5.04 6.71
N PHE A 69 18.91 5.21 6.62
CA PHE A 69 19.62 6.29 5.90
C PHE A 69 19.39 6.31 4.36
N SER A 70 18.55 5.43 3.79
CA SER A 70 18.25 5.43 2.33
C SER A 70 16.80 4.99 2.02
N ALA A 71 15.89 5.97 2.07
CA ALA A 71 14.45 5.78 1.83
C ALA A 71 14.11 5.11 0.48
N ASN A 72 14.91 5.34 -0.57
CA ASN A 72 14.70 4.73 -1.89
C ASN A 72 14.73 3.20 -1.89
N ARG A 73 15.59 2.56 -1.08
CA ARG A 73 15.67 1.08 -1.04
C ARG A 73 14.48 0.48 -0.31
N VAL A 74 14.04 1.14 0.74
CA VAL A 74 12.85 0.74 1.51
C VAL A 74 11.62 0.83 0.62
N LEU A 75 11.48 1.90 -0.15
CA LEU A 75 10.35 2.10 -1.06
C LEU A 75 10.26 1.00 -2.14
N ALA A 76 11.39 0.61 -2.72
CA ALA A 76 11.45 -0.47 -3.71
C ALA A 76 11.11 -1.83 -3.07
N PHE A 77 11.64 -2.12 -1.87
CA PHE A 77 11.34 -3.35 -1.15
C PHE A 77 9.85 -3.44 -0.77
N LEU A 78 9.28 -2.36 -0.23
CA LEU A 78 7.85 -2.30 0.13
C LEU A 78 6.95 -2.49 -1.08
N ASN A 79 7.27 -1.89 -2.23
CA ASN A 79 6.49 -2.07 -3.46
C ASN A 79 6.56 -3.51 -3.99
N ILE A 80 7.73 -4.16 -3.94
CA ILE A 80 7.87 -5.57 -4.33
C ILE A 80 7.07 -6.48 -3.39
N VAL A 81 7.20 -6.28 -2.08
CA VAL A 81 6.44 -7.03 -1.07
C VAL A 81 4.94 -6.80 -1.25
N GLY A 82 4.52 -5.55 -1.46
CA GLY A 82 3.15 -5.20 -1.77
C GLY A 82 2.61 -5.92 -3.00
N ALA A 83 3.35 -5.92 -4.11
CA ALA A 83 2.97 -6.61 -5.34
C ALA A 83 2.78 -8.11 -5.12
N VAL A 84 3.66 -8.76 -4.35
CA VAL A 84 3.54 -10.19 -4.00
C VAL A 84 2.30 -10.45 -3.14
N LEU A 85 2.04 -9.62 -2.14
CA LEU A 85 0.84 -9.75 -1.30
C LEU A 85 -0.45 -9.53 -2.11
N LEU A 86 -0.47 -8.55 -3.01
CA LEU A 86 -1.62 -8.26 -3.87
C LEU A 86 -1.91 -9.41 -4.85
N PHE A 87 -0.85 -10.00 -5.42
CA PHE A 87 -0.97 -11.19 -6.26
C PHE A 87 -1.49 -12.40 -5.47
N GLY A 88 -1.01 -12.57 -4.23
CA GLY A 88 -1.53 -13.57 -3.30
C GLY A 88 -3.01 -13.38 -2.98
N LEU A 89 -3.45 -12.13 -2.78
CA LEU A 89 -4.86 -11.78 -2.55
C LEU A 89 -5.78 -12.28 -3.67
N THR A 90 -5.32 -12.19 -4.92
CA THR A 90 -6.09 -12.61 -6.11
C THR A 90 -6.40 -14.11 -6.11
N LYS A 91 -5.61 -14.93 -5.38
CA LYS A 91 -5.83 -16.38 -5.25
C LYS A 91 -6.82 -16.74 -4.13
N ILE A 92 -7.12 -15.80 -3.22
CA ILE A 92 -7.87 -16.08 -2.00
C ILE A 92 -9.34 -15.72 -2.19
N LYS A 93 -10.22 -16.72 -2.08
CA LYS A 93 -11.67 -16.56 -2.25
C LYS A 93 -12.45 -16.44 -0.93
N HIS A 94 -11.78 -16.63 0.21
CA HIS A 94 -12.43 -16.64 1.54
C HIS A 94 -12.11 -15.37 2.33
N PHE A 95 -13.15 -14.70 2.85
CA PHE A 95 -13.02 -13.46 3.62
C PHE A 95 -12.08 -13.60 4.83
N SER A 96 -12.13 -14.75 5.52
CA SER A 96 -11.31 -15.02 6.71
C SER A 96 -9.81 -14.98 6.46
N LEU A 97 -9.36 -15.26 5.22
CA LEU A 97 -7.95 -15.17 4.82
C LEU A 97 -7.68 -13.84 4.10
N PHE A 98 -8.66 -13.33 3.36
CA PHE A 98 -8.54 -12.06 2.65
C PHE A 98 -8.31 -10.88 3.61
N PHE A 99 -9.09 -10.79 4.69
CA PHE A 99 -9.04 -9.69 5.65
C PHE A 99 -7.65 -9.53 6.34
N PRO A 100 -7.07 -10.55 6.98
CA PRO A 100 -5.77 -10.39 7.63
C PRO A 100 -4.62 -10.12 6.65
N ILE A 101 -4.66 -10.69 5.44
CA ILE A 101 -3.60 -10.46 4.44
C ILE A 101 -3.71 -9.05 3.85
N LEU A 102 -4.93 -8.57 3.61
CA LEU A 102 -5.18 -7.18 3.21
C LEU A 102 -4.73 -6.19 4.30
N LEU A 103 -4.93 -6.54 5.57
CA LEU A 103 -4.48 -5.73 6.70
C LEU A 103 -2.95 -5.66 6.77
N ILE A 104 -2.26 -6.80 6.62
CA ILE A 104 -0.79 -6.83 6.53
C ILE A 104 -0.30 -6.01 5.33
N TYR A 105 -0.96 -6.15 4.17
CA TYR A 105 -0.65 -5.34 2.99
C TYR A 105 -0.82 -3.84 3.28
N ASN A 106 -1.93 -3.41 3.87
CA ASN A 106 -2.17 -2.00 4.19
C ASN A 106 -1.15 -1.45 5.20
N ILE A 107 -0.77 -2.26 6.20
CA ILE A 107 0.28 -1.90 7.18
C ILE A 107 1.63 -1.72 6.49
N CYS A 108 1.97 -2.57 5.51
CA CYS A 108 3.18 -2.41 4.70
C CYS A 108 3.09 -1.24 3.71
N PHE A 109 1.91 -0.95 3.16
CA PHE A 109 1.76 0.03 2.07
C PHE A 109 1.58 1.47 2.58
N MET A 110 0.92 1.70 3.71
CA MET A 110 0.74 3.05 4.26
C MET A 110 2.03 3.81 4.60
N PRO A 111 3.09 3.21 5.17
CA PRO A 111 4.34 3.93 5.45
C PRO A 111 5.01 4.44 4.17
N THR A 112 4.77 3.79 3.02
CA THR A 112 5.32 4.18 1.71
C THR A 112 4.89 5.59 1.29
N MET A 113 3.63 5.98 1.55
CA MET A 113 3.16 7.34 1.27
C MET A 113 3.82 8.39 2.17
N SER A 114 3.99 8.05 3.46
CA SER A 114 4.68 8.94 4.40
C SER A 114 6.17 9.09 4.07
N LEU A 115 6.81 8.01 3.62
CA LEU A 115 8.22 8.02 3.21
C LEU A 115 8.42 8.84 1.94
N CYS A 116 7.54 8.67 0.96
CA CYS A 116 7.53 9.43 -0.29
C CYS A 116 7.50 10.95 -0.04
N ASN A 117 6.68 11.42 0.91
CA ASN A 117 6.53 12.84 1.22
C ASN A 117 7.71 13.41 2.04
N SER A 118 8.60 12.56 2.55
CA SER A 118 9.77 12.94 3.34
C SER A 118 11.07 13.03 2.51
N ILE A 119 11.03 12.64 1.22
CA ILE A 119 12.16 12.67 0.27
C ILE A 119 12.04 13.91 -0.63
#